data_AF-C1MPB7-F1
#
_entry.id   AF-C1MPB7-F1
#
_cell.length_a   1.000
_cell.length_b   1.000
_cell.length_c   1.000
_cell.angle_alpha   90.00
_cell.angle_beta   90.00
_cell.angle_gamma   90.00
#
_symmetry.space_group_name_H-M   'P 1'
#
loop_
_entity.id
_entity.type
_entity.pdbx_description
1 polymer ?
#
loop_
_entity_poly.entity_id
_entity_poly.type
_entity_poly.pdbx_seq_one_letter_code
_entity_poly.pdbx_strand_id
1 'polypeptide(L)'
;MFSLFLAAVAFSAAFIAPRTAVAFSCDSADGDPTAAARALSDEAFDILGGDGWRRDEGVFHFTHDHDAELAALEETGTNWNGIGNPAMIYARPSFSGGISPVFRLGPSDALVMTFCAPPPSRYFSASTYVWRRRGRVVSATAGNNRVNMLTLRNSTWNHACDAELFMGERCPVFSKPIVLVSTKDELTFERVSEAFLTAGIDEVALNVEELAPDRIMDSDQLTFSFRSAMWPGNDALGEYSKLRWNSVFIARAPRNFRGRLFALKPQPSPSRLMHDERHLQSSLYRRAEQLKRVLVDSGLKYMQTGKISTVNVDRDRCLTSRSYSPFRTGAARQIRIQSACFGETSDCAYGISDLALPDRPFVALFVGVNHVAKKNAMFSNIAAYQSGGATSFISAANVRVVSSVDDRAWGTDLVYAHAFASGGLCRYFAKGWKTACTEVPSNGQESFFITRDYLDPNSATAPNSDEMINPMILYFAS
;
A
#
# COMPACT_ATOMS: atom_id res chain seq x y z
N MET A 1 44.84 52.33 -44.41
CA MET A 1 43.38 52.59 -44.39
C MET A 1 42.74 51.31 -44.95
N PHE A 2 42.30 50.35 -44.11
CA PHE A 2 40.96 50.26 -43.48
C PHE A 2 39.83 50.43 -44.52
N SER A 3 38.87 49.53 -44.74
CA SER A 3 38.27 48.53 -43.85
C SER A 3 37.62 47.36 -44.63
N LEU A 4 37.50 46.24 -43.91
CA LEU A 4 36.71 45.05 -44.20
C LEU A 4 35.20 45.35 -44.32
N PHE A 5 34.52 44.61 -45.20
CA PHE A 5 33.08 44.32 -45.12
C PHE A 5 32.91 42.97 -44.40
N LEU A 6 32.22 42.96 -43.26
CA LEU A 6 31.65 41.75 -42.67
C LEU A 6 30.14 41.96 -42.54
N ALA A 7 29.37 41.14 -43.24
CA ALA A 7 27.92 41.07 -43.10
C ALA A 7 27.58 40.30 -41.82
N ALA A 8 26.88 40.95 -40.89
CA ALA A 8 26.36 40.32 -39.69
C ALA A 8 25.05 39.58 -40.04
N VAL A 9 25.03 38.27 -39.80
CA VAL A 9 23.80 37.45 -39.76
C VAL A 9 23.21 37.62 -38.36
N ALA A 10 22.03 38.24 -38.28
CA ALA A 10 21.29 38.40 -37.03
C ALA A 10 20.62 37.07 -36.64
N PHE A 11 21.13 36.41 -35.61
CA PHE A 11 20.40 35.38 -34.87
C PHE A 11 19.36 36.07 -33.97
N SER A 12 18.08 35.88 -34.25
CA SER A 12 17.02 36.20 -33.29
C SER A 12 17.02 35.14 -32.18
N ALA A 13 17.72 35.41 -31.08
CA ALA A 13 17.46 34.75 -29.82
C ALA A 13 16.16 35.33 -29.26
N ALA A 14 15.06 34.57 -29.36
CA ALA A 14 13.87 34.86 -28.58
C ALA A 14 14.25 34.71 -27.10
N PHE A 15 14.39 35.83 -26.39
CA PHE A 15 14.49 35.86 -24.94
C PHE A 15 13.17 35.32 -24.37
N ILE A 16 13.17 34.03 -24.00
CA ILE A 16 12.17 33.49 -23.08
C ILE A 16 12.53 34.08 -21.72
N ALA A 17 11.73 35.03 -21.24
CA ALA A 17 11.86 35.50 -19.87
C ALA A 17 11.78 34.28 -18.94
N PRO A 18 12.64 34.15 -17.91
CA PRO A 18 12.54 33.05 -16.97
C PRO A 18 11.15 33.12 -16.33
N ARG A 19 10.29 32.15 -16.66
CA ARG A 19 9.04 31.96 -15.93
C ARG A 19 9.43 31.75 -14.47
N THR A 20 8.81 32.51 -13.58
CA THR A 20 9.03 32.36 -12.13
C THR A 20 8.72 30.93 -11.74
N ALA A 21 9.72 30.20 -11.26
CA ALA A 21 9.57 28.84 -10.78
C ALA A 21 8.38 28.73 -9.83
N VAL A 22 7.50 27.74 -10.04
CA VAL A 22 6.35 27.51 -9.17
C VAL A 22 6.87 26.79 -7.93
N ALA A 23 7.06 27.53 -6.84
CA ALA A 23 7.45 26.93 -5.56
C ALA A 23 6.30 26.09 -5.01
N PHE A 24 6.33 24.77 -5.24
CA PHE A 24 5.37 23.85 -4.65
C PHE A 24 5.74 23.58 -3.18
N SER A 25 4.87 24.01 -2.28
CA SER A 25 4.95 23.75 -0.85
C SER A 25 3.70 22.99 -0.39
N CYS A 26 3.88 22.08 0.55
CA CYS A 26 2.75 21.47 1.28
C CYS A 26 2.21 22.39 2.39
N ASP A 27 3.01 23.36 2.80
CA ASP A 27 2.62 24.46 3.69
C ASP A 27 2.21 25.64 2.80
N SER A 28 0.97 25.65 2.29
CA SER A 28 0.49 26.79 1.50
C SER A 28 -0.16 27.83 2.42
N ALA A 29 0.41 29.04 2.48
CA ALA A 29 -0.22 30.19 3.13
C ALA A 29 -1.58 30.58 2.52
N ASP A 30 -1.82 30.17 1.26
CA ASP A 30 -3.01 30.49 0.46
C ASP A 30 -4.10 29.38 0.43
N GLY A 31 -3.95 28.31 1.22
CA GLY A 31 -5.08 27.45 1.62
C GLY A 31 -5.41 26.18 0.81
N ASP A 32 -4.63 25.75 -0.20
CA ASP A 32 -4.82 24.43 -0.83
C ASP A 32 -3.54 23.86 -1.50
N PRO A 33 -2.85 22.87 -0.89
CA PRO A 33 -1.65 22.25 -1.48
C PRO A 33 -1.93 21.52 -2.81
N THR A 34 -3.20 21.19 -3.11
CA THR A 34 -3.56 20.52 -4.36
C THR A 34 -3.52 21.46 -5.56
N ALA A 35 -3.81 22.75 -5.37
CA ALA A 35 -3.71 23.78 -6.41
C ALA A 35 -2.25 24.05 -6.79
N ALA A 36 -1.35 24.15 -5.81
CA ALA A 36 0.08 24.32 -6.04
C ALA A 36 0.69 23.10 -6.75
N ALA A 37 0.31 21.88 -6.32
CA ALA A 37 0.71 20.65 -7.01
C ALA A 37 0.22 20.62 -8.46
N ARG A 38 -0.99 21.12 -8.73
CA ARG A 38 -1.56 21.19 -10.09
C ARG A 38 -0.81 22.21 -10.96
N ALA A 39 -0.56 23.41 -10.45
CA ALA A 39 0.17 24.46 -11.17
C ALA A 39 1.60 24.00 -11.55
N LEU A 40 2.31 23.33 -10.64
CA LEU A 40 3.61 22.74 -10.93
C LEU A 40 3.52 21.68 -12.06
N SER A 41 2.53 20.78 -12.00
CA SER A 41 2.33 19.78 -13.05
C SER A 41 1.95 20.40 -14.40
N ASP A 42 1.19 21.50 -14.39
CA ASP A 42 0.82 22.21 -15.62
C ASP A 42 2.05 22.87 -16.25
N GLU A 43 2.90 23.55 -15.45
CA GLU A 43 4.15 24.14 -15.93
C GLU A 43 5.14 23.07 -16.42
N ALA A 44 5.33 21.98 -15.68
CA ALA A 44 6.17 20.86 -16.10
C ALA A 44 5.63 20.23 -17.40
N PHE A 45 4.31 20.11 -17.54
CA PHE A 45 3.73 19.57 -18.77
C PHE A 45 3.82 20.55 -19.93
N ASP A 46 3.74 21.87 -19.73
CA ASP A 46 3.99 22.86 -20.78
C ASP A 46 5.40 22.72 -21.37
N ILE A 47 6.41 22.56 -20.50
CA ILE A 47 7.81 22.32 -20.88
C ILE A 47 7.91 21.02 -21.68
N LEU A 48 7.32 19.93 -21.17
CA LEU A 48 7.34 18.62 -21.83
C LEU A 48 6.54 18.60 -23.14
N GLY A 49 5.42 19.33 -23.20
CA GLY A 49 4.53 19.44 -24.35
C GLY A 49 5.17 20.15 -25.54
N GLY A 50 6.13 21.06 -25.28
CA GLY A 50 7.00 21.65 -26.30
C GLY A 50 7.75 20.61 -27.13
N ASP A 51 8.01 19.43 -26.58
CA ASP A 51 8.69 18.30 -27.23
C ASP A 51 7.71 17.31 -27.90
N GLY A 52 6.42 17.65 -28.01
CA GLY A 52 5.40 16.85 -28.67
C GLY A 52 4.79 15.73 -27.81
N TRP A 53 5.00 15.77 -26.48
CA TRP A 53 4.33 14.88 -25.54
C TRP A 53 2.84 15.20 -25.44
N ARG A 54 2.02 14.19 -25.10
CA ARG A 54 0.58 14.38 -24.87
C ARG A 54 0.20 14.03 -23.44
N ARG A 55 -0.82 14.70 -22.91
CA ARG A 55 -1.34 14.49 -21.55
C ARG A 55 -2.69 13.79 -21.59
N ASP A 56 -2.84 12.73 -20.81
CA ASP A 56 -4.16 12.24 -20.40
C ASP A 56 -4.33 12.53 -18.90
N GLU A 57 -5.40 13.25 -18.51
CA GLU A 57 -5.58 13.70 -17.13
C GLU A 57 -6.36 12.74 -16.25
N GLY A 58 -5.99 12.72 -14.95
CA GLY A 58 -6.67 11.97 -13.91
C GLY A 58 -6.69 12.68 -12.56
N VAL A 59 -7.35 12.06 -11.58
CA VAL A 59 -7.53 12.58 -10.21
C VAL A 59 -7.39 11.43 -9.22
N PHE A 60 -6.69 11.57 -8.10
CA PHE A 60 -6.77 10.55 -7.05
C PHE A 60 -8.05 10.64 -6.23
N HIS A 61 -8.59 9.47 -5.94
CA HIS A 61 -9.66 9.28 -4.98
C HIS A 61 -9.19 8.32 -3.90
N PHE A 62 -9.39 8.71 -2.64
CA PHE A 62 -9.33 7.77 -1.54
C PHE A 62 -10.56 6.87 -1.56
N THR A 63 -10.37 5.60 -1.24
CA THR A 63 -11.36 4.54 -1.48
C THR A 63 -11.74 3.76 -0.22
N HIS A 64 -11.25 4.17 0.95
CA HIS A 64 -11.40 3.43 2.22
C HIS A 64 -11.51 4.38 3.42
N ASP A 65 -12.28 5.47 3.29
CA ASP A 65 -12.55 6.35 4.43
C ASP A 65 -13.62 5.71 5.33
N HIS A 66 -13.19 5.24 6.50
CA HIS A 66 -14.01 4.49 7.46
C HIS A 66 -15.24 5.30 7.91
N ASP A 67 -15.10 6.62 8.07
CA ASP A 67 -16.18 7.47 8.58
C ASP A 67 -17.22 7.78 7.50
N ALA A 68 -16.78 7.97 6.25
CA ALA A 68 -17.67 8.14 5.11
C ALA A 68 -18.41 6.83 4.76
N GLU A 69 -17.77 5.68 4.97
CA GLU A 69 -18.40 4.37 4.77
C GLU A 69 -19.34 3.98 5.92
N LEU A 70 -19.03 4.34 7.18
CA LEU A 70 -19.95 4.19 8.32
C LEU A 70 -21.22 5.02 8.09
N ALA A 71 -21.08 6.27 7.66
CA ALA A 71 -22.23 7.11 7.29
C ALA A 71 -23.02 6.52 6.10
N ALA A 72 -22.33 5.99 5.09
CA ALA A 72 -23.01 5.32 3.96
C ALA A 72 -23.69 4.00 4.34
N LEU A 73 -23.14 3.25 5.30
CA LEU A 73 -23.73 2.04 5.88
C LEU A 73 -25.02 2.37 6.65
N GLU A 74 -25.01 3.47 7.41
CA GLU A 74 -26.17 3.99 8.13
C GLU A 74 -27.26 4.52 7.19
N GLU A 75 -26.90 5.20 6.09
CA GLU A 75 -27.87 5.77 5.15
C GLU A 75 -28.45 4.79 4.12
N THR A 76 -27.63 3.90 3.56
CA THR A 76 -28.01 3.16 2.34
C THR A 76 -28.17 1.65 2.55
N GLY A 77 -27.74 1.12 3.71
CA GLY A 77 -27.74 -0.31 4.01
C GLY A 77 -26.91 -1.17 3.03
N THR A 78 -26.26 -0.57 2.03
CA THR A 78 -25.49 -1.26 1.00
C THR A 78 -24.44 -0.35 0.37
N ASN A 79 -23.17 -0.57 0.71
CA ASN A 79 -22.07 -0.45 -0.25
C ASN A 79 -20.91 -1.36 0.18
N TRP A 80 -20.63 -2.42 -0.58
CA TRP A 80 -19.70 -3.48 -0.17
C TRP A 80 -18.58 -3.74 -1.20
N ASN A 81 -18.09 -2.68 -1.84
CA ASN A 81 -16.93 -2.76 -2.71
C ASN A 81 -15.69 -2.28 -1.95
N GLY A 82 -14.92 -3.24 -1.40
CA GLY A 82 -13.58 -2.97 -0.91
C GLY A 82 -13.52 -2.49 0.52
N ILE A 83 -14.00 -3.28 1.48
CA ILE A 83 -13.49 -3.15 2.86
C ILE A 83 -12.01 -3.55 2.79
N GLY A 84 -11.15 -2.54 2.66
CA GLY A 84 -9.71 -2.67 2.80
C GLY A 84 -9.37 -2.98 4.24
N ASN A 85 -8.09 -3.06 4.56
CA ASN A 85 -7.66 -3.08 5.94
C ASN A 85 -8.08 -1.74 6.60
N PRO A 86 -9.02 -1.67 7.56
CA PRO A 86 -9.52 -0.39 8.08
C PRO A 86 -8.46 0.41 8.84
N ALA A 87 -7.30 -0.18 9.15
CA ALA A 87 -6.14 0.52 9.66
C ALA A 87 -5.27 1.17 8.55
N MET A 88 -5.70 1.10 7.28
CA MET A 88 -4.97 1.61 6.12
C MET A 88 -5.91 2.28 5.11
N ILE A 89 -5.60 3.53 4.76
CA ILE A 89 -6.27 4.24 3.68
C ILE A 89 -5.57 3.93 2.36
N TYR A 90 -6.35 3.77 1.28
CA TYR A 90 -5.82 3.60 -0.08
C TYR A 90 -6.33 4.70 -1.01
N ALA A 91 -5.43 5.26 -1.81
CA ALA A 91 -5.76 6.20 -2.88
C ALA A 91 -5.53 5.57 -4.26
N ARG A 92 -6.46 5.78 -5.20
CA ARG A 92 -6.37 5.29 -6.58
C ARG A 92 -6.72 6.39 -7.58
N PRO A 93 -6.01 6.49 -8.72
CA PRO A 93 -6.27 7.52 -9.72
C PRO A 93 -7.47 7.14 -10.60
N SER A 94 -8.46 8.02 -10.74
CA SER A 94 -9.50 7.93 -11.76
C SER A 94 -9.08 8.71 -13.01
N PHE A 95 -9.43 8.20 -14.19
CA PHE A 95 -9.21 8.87 -15.47
C PHE A 95 -10.57 9.06 -16.18
N SER A 96 -10.70 10.11 -17.00
CA SER A 96 -11.96 10.41 -17.69
C SER A 96 -12.32 9.29 -18.69
N GLY A 97 -13.59 8.87 -18.71
CA GLY A 97 -14.10 7.87 -19.67
C GLY A 97 -14.56 6.51 -19.11
N GLY A 98 -14.59 6.29 -17.79
CA GLY A 98 -15.50 5.30 -17.20
C GLY A 98 -14.97 4.42 -16.05
N ILE A 99 -15.37 4.80 -14.83
CA ILE A 99 -15.74 3.98 -13.64
C ILE A 99 -14.66 3.08 -13.00
N SER A 100 -13.52 2.78 -13.64
CA SER A 100 -12.43 2.02 -13.02
C SER A 100 -11.11 2.81 -13.07
N PRO A 101 -10.30 2.85 -11.99
CA PRO A 101 -9.03 3.60 -11.90
C PRO A 101 -7.92 2.95 -12.73
N VAL A 102 -8.21 2.64 -13.99
CA VAL A 102 -7.38 1.83 -14.85
C VAL A 102 -6.86 2.62 -16.03
N PHE A 103 -5.58 2.41 -16.35
CA PHE A 103 -4.89 3.07 -17.45
C PHE A 103 -4.00 2.07 -18.19
N ARG A 104 -3.47 2.49 -19.33
CA ARG A 104 -2.46 1.74 -20.09
C ARG A 104 -1.24 2.61 -20.30
N LEU A 105 -0.07 2.01 -20.25
CA LEU A 105 1.19 2.67 -20.58
C LEU A 105 1.86 1.93 -21.75
N GLY A 106 2.16 2.66 -22.82
CA GLY A 106 3.09 2.21 -23.84
C GLY A 106 4.52 2.06 -23.28
N PRO A 107 5.48 1.61 -24.11
CA PRO A 107 6.84 1.33 -23.66
C PRO A 107 7.55 2.54 -23.05
N SER A 108 7.29 3.74 -23.59
CA SER A 108 7.93 4.99 -23.16
C SER A 108 6.93 6.00 -22.55
N ASP A 109 5.73 5.55 -22.18
CA ASP A 109 4.78 6.40 -21.46
C ASP A 109 5.09 6.38 -19.95
N ALA A 110 4.68 7.42 -19.23
CA ALA A 110 4.77 7.47 -17.77
C ALA A 110 3.43 7.83 -17.13
N LEU A 111 3.12 7.22 -15.99
CA LEU A 111 2.17 7.78 -15.03
C LEU A 111 2.94 8.77 -14.15
N VAL A 112 2.45 10.01 -14.06
CA VAL A 112 3.03 11.08 -13.24
C VAL A 112 2.02 11.53 -12.22
N MET A 113 2.47 11.63 -10.96
CA MET A 113 1.64 11.99 -9.82
C MET A 113 2.40 13.02 -8.97
N THR A 114 1.83 14.20 -8.77
CA THR A 114 2.38 15.24 -7.90
C THR A 114 1.46 15.43 -6.70
N PHE A 115 2.01 15.35 -5.50
CA PHE A 115 1.22 15.44 -4.28
C PHE A 115 2.05 15.75 -3.05
N CYS A 116 1.38 15.99 -1.93
CA CYS A 116 2.02 16.08 -0.62
C CYS A 116 1.99 14.72 0.05
N ALA A 117 3.14 14.26 0.56
CA ALA A 117 3.21 13.11 1.43
C ALA A 117 2.23 13.24 2.61
N PRO A 118 1.77 12.14 3.21
CA PRO A 118 0.86 12.20 4.33
C PRO A 118 1.51 12.91 5.51
N PRO A 119 0.70 13.44 6.45
CA PRO A 119 1.21 13.79 7.77
C PRO A 119 1.93 12.59 8.41
N PRO A 120 2.72 12.81 9.48
CA PRO A 120 3.42 11.73 10.17
C PRO A 120 2.53 10.50 10.39
N SER A 121 2.91 9.39 9.77
CA SER A 121 2.19 8.10 9.80
C SER A 121 3.19 6.97 10.04
N ARG A 122 2.74 5.77 10.42
CA ARG A 122 3.68 4.66 10.65
C ARG A 122 4.17 3.98 9.39
N TYR A 123 3.37 4.07 8.33
CA TYR A 123 3.69 3.43 7.08
C TYR A 123 2.97 4.16 5.96
N PHE A 124 3.67 4.43 4.86
CA PHE A 124 3.02 4.67 3.60
C PHE A 124 3.85 4.12 2.44
N SER A 125 3.15 3.75 1.37
CA SER A 125 3.74 3.21 0.15
C SER A 125 2.92 3.56 -1.08
N ALA A 126 3.54 3.41 -2.24
CA ALA A 126 2.93 3.61 -3.53
C ALA A 126 3.28 2.43 -4.42
N SER A 127 2.34 1.96 -5.22
CA SER A 127 2.67 0.96 -6.22
C SER A 127 1.69 0.92 -7.38
N THR A 128 2.23 0.71 -8.57
CA THR A 128 1.50 0.37 -9.78
C THR A 128 1.27 -1.14 -9.85
N TYR A 129 0.08 -1.52 -10.26
CA TYR A 129 -0.39 -2.91 -10.38
C TYR A 129 -0.85 -3.19 -11.78
N VAL A 130 -0.61 -4.42 -12.25
CA VAL A 130 -1.41 -4.98 -13.35
C VAL A 130 -2.77 -5.39 -12.77
N TRP A 131 -3.81 -4.61 -13.04
CA TRP A 131 -5.18 -4.94 -12.65
C TRP A 131 -5.74 -6.05 -13.52
N ARG A 132 -5.70 -5.87 -14.85
CA ARG A 132 -6.18 -6.87 -15.81
C ARG A 132 -5.23 -7.07 -16.97
N ARG A 133 -5.13 -8.33 -17.40
CA ARG A 133 -4.39 -8.76 -18.60
C ARG A 133 -5.29 -9.61 -19.47
N ARG A 134 -5.50 -9.21 -20.72
CA ARG A 134 -6.33 -9.94 -21.70
C ARG A 134 -7.71 -10.35 -21.15
N GLY A 135 -8.37 -9.44 -20.44
CA GLY A 135 -9.70 -9.66 -19.85
C GLY A 135 -9.73 -10.38 -18.48
N ARG A 136 -8.58 -10.85 -17.96
CA ARG A 136 -8.48 -11.53 -16.66
C ARG A 136 -7.97 -10.59 -15.57
N VAL A 137 -8.52 -10.66 -14.35
CA VAL A 137 -7.98 -9.98 -13.16
C VAL A 137 -6.65 -10.61 -12.75
N VAL A 138 -5.62 -9.79 -12.53
CA VAL A 138 -4.26 -10.21 -12.13
C VAL A 138 -3.94 -9.70 -10.73
N SER A 139 -4.10 -8.39 -10.51
CA SER A 139 -3.88 -7.69 -9.25
C SER A 139 -2.50 -7.97 -8.63
N ALA A 140 -1.45 -7.74 -9.42
CA ALA A 140 -0.06 -7.98 -9.02
C ALA A 140 0.80 -6.73 -9.23
N THR A 141 1.76 -6.50 -8.34
CA THR A 141 2.69 -5.37 -8.43
C THR A 141 3.43 -5.40 -9.76
N ALA A 142 3.56 -4.22 -10.37
CA ALA A 142 4.22 -4.01 -11.64
C ALA A 142 5.63 -3.39 -11.45
N GLY A 143 5.91 -2.78 -10.30
CA GLY A 143 7.21 -2.23 -9.96
C GLY A 143 8.31 -3.28 -9.72
N ASN A 144 9.51 -3.00 -10.21
CA ASN A 144 10.74 -3.73 -9.89
C ASN A 144 11.34 -3.26 -8.57
N ASN A 145 11.25 -1.96 -8.29
CA ASN A 145 11.76 -1.35 -7.07
C ASN A 145 10.65 -1.16 -6.03
N ARG A 146 11.07 -0.92 -4.79
CA ARG A 146 10.18 -0.64 -3.66
C ARG A 146 9.93 0.85 -3.63
N VAL A 147 8.68 1.27 -3.53
CA VAL A 147 8.31 2.68 -3.35
C VAL A 147 7.54 2.81 -2.05
N ASN A 148 8.24 3.14 -0.99
CA ASN A 148 7.70 3.39 0.34
C ASN A 148 8.45 4.53 1.03
N MET A 149 7.98 4.91 2.20
CA MET A 149 8.52 6.05 2.95
C MET A 149 10.04 6.00 3.22
N LEU A 150 10.68 4.83 3.13
CA LEU A 150 12.12 4.64 3.35
C LEU A 150 12.94 4.55 2.05
N THR A 151 12.30 4.50 0.88
CA THR A 151 12.99 4.41 -0.41
C THR A 151 12.80 5.62 -1.32
N LEU A 152 11.98 6.59 -0.91
CA LEU A 152 11.83 7.83 -1.64
C LEU A 152 13.15 8.62 -1.62
N ARG A 153 13.50 9.35 -2.66
CA ARG A 153 14.70 10.20 -2.69
C ARG A 153 14.70 11.26 -1.57
N ASN A 154 13.50 11.67 -1.15
CA ASN A 154 13.30 12.56 0.00
C ASN A 154 13.62 11.87 1.35
N SER A 155 13.79 10.55 1.36
CA SER A 155 14.13 9.75 2.55
C SER A 155 15.64 9.57 2.73
N THR A 156 16.48 10.35 2.05
CA THR A 156 17.96 10.25 2.03
C THR A 156 18.67 10.34 3.39
N TRP A 157 17.94 10.42 4.49
CA TRP A 157 18.40 10.08 5.81
C TRP A 157 18.03 8.63 6.15
N ASN A 158 18.81 7.66 5.64
CA ASN A 158 18.70 6.21 5.92
C ASN A 158 18.75 5.83 7.43
N HIS A 159 18.83 6.80 8.33
CA HIS A 159 18.86 6.63 9.79
C HIS A 159 17.94 7.60 10.57
N ALA A 160 17.19 8.51 9.92
CA ALA A 160 16.38 9.51 10.66
C ALA A 160 14.96 9.03 10.99
N CYS A 161 14.44 8.04 10.27
CA CYS A 161 13.18 7.37 10.60
C CYS A 161 13.48 6.18 11.52
N ASP A 162 14.13 6.45 12.65
CA ASP A 162 14.59 5.42 13.58
C ASP A 162 13.43 4.85 14.40
N ALA A 163 13.45 3.52 14.61
CA ALA A 163 12.42 2.72 15.26
C ALA A 163 12.03 3.20 16.67
N GLU A 164 12.93 3.94 17.33
CA GLU A 164 12.76 4.45 18.69
C GLU A 164 11.97 5.77 18.79
N LEU A 165 11.76 6.48 17.68
CA LEU A 165 11.24 7.85 17.68
C LEU A 165 9.93 8.03 16.88
N PHE A 166 9.24 6.94 16.56
CA PHE A 166 8.02 6.90 15.73
C PHE A 166 6.76 7.59 16.29
N MET A 167 6.91 8.38 17.37
CA MET A 167 5.93 9.38 17.78
C MET A 167 6.58 10.77 17.76
N GLY A 168 6.88 11.27 16.55
CA GLY A 168 7.44 12.60 16.37
C GLY A 168 7.73 12.92 14.91
N GLU A 169 7.65 14.21 14.57
CA GLU A 169 7.77 14.88 13.27
C GLU A 169 9.12 14.68 12.53
N ARG A 170 9.91 13.65 12.86
CA ARG A 170 11.35 13.56 12.52
C ARG A 170 11.69 12.74 11.28
N CYS A 171 10.76 11.98 10.70
CA CYS A 171 11.01 11.36 9.40
C CYS A 171 10.84 12.44 8.32
N PRO A 172 11.90 12.80 7.57
CA PRO A 172 11.93 14.03 6.76
C PRO A 172 11.00 13.99 5.53
N VAL A 173 10.35 12.85 5.27
CA VAL A 173 9.48 12.64 4.11
C VAL A 173 8.05 13.10 4.32
N PHE A 174 7.58 13.27 5.56
CA PHE A 174 6.18 13.61 5.83
C PHE A 174 5.85 15.06 5.51
N SER A 175 4.62 15.29 5.06
CA SER A 175 4.13 16.61 4.66
C SER A 175 5.06 17.31 3.66
N LYS A 176 5.78 16.55 2.84
CA LYS A 176 6.68 17.09 1.81
C LYS A 176 6.12 16.88 0.41
N PRO A 177 6.46 17.77 -0.53
CA PRO A 177 6.26 17.53 -1.95
C PRO A 177 6.81 16.19 -2.40
N ILE A 178 6.03 15.46 -3.20
CA ILE A 178 6.41 14.24 -3.89
C ILE A 178 5.94 14.36 -5.34
N VAL A 179 6.86 14.07 -6.26
CA VAL A 179 6.55 13.74 -7.65
C VAL A 179 6.95 12.28 -7.85
N LEU A 180 5.97 11.42 -8.14
CA LEU A 180 6.20 10.01 -8.43
C LEU A 180 5.94 9.74 -9.91
N VAL A 181 6.95 9.16 -10.56
CA VAL A 181 6.92 8.77 -11.97
C VAL A 181 6.99 7.25 -12.08
N SER A 182 5.91 6.61 -12.50
CA SER A 182 5.89 5.18 -12.79
C SER A 182 6.05 4.96 -14.30
N THR A 183 7.20 4.41 -14.71
CA THR A 183 7.56 4.22 -16.13
C THR A 183 8.41 2.97 -16.34
N LYS A 184 8.34 2.42 -17.55
CA LYS A 184 9.20 1.31 -18.02
C LYS A 184 10.54 1.80 -18.57
N ASP A 185 10.67 3.12 -18.78
CA ASP A 185 11.69 3.72 -19.62
C ASP A 185 12.49 4.80 -18.88
N GLU A 186 13.80 4.63 -18.88
CA GLU A 186 14.78 5.49 -18.22
C GLU A 186 14.86 6.86 -18.89
N LEU A 187 14.84 6.95 -20.22
CA LEU A 187 14.87 8.23 -20.93
C LEU A 187 13.54 8.99 -20.74
N THR A 188 12.41 8.28 -20.65
CA THR A 188 11.14 8.91 -20.25
C THR A 188 11.24 9.50 -18.85
N PHE A 189 11.82 8.78 -17.88
CA PHE A 189 12.02 9.31 -16.54
C PHE A 189 12.95 10.54 -16.54
N GLU A 190 14.06 10.49 -17.30
CA GLU A 190 14.97 11.64 -17.47
C GLU A 190 14.22 12.86 -18.00
N ARG A 191 13.43 12.72 -19.09
CA ARG A 191 12.67 13.84 -19.68
C ARG A 191 11.60 14.41 -18.78
N VAL A 192 10.83 13.55 -18.12
CA VAL A 192 9.82 14.01 -17.15
C VAL A 192 10.53 14.72 -15.98
N SER A 193 11.63 14.17 -15.48
CA SER A 193 12.39 14.77 -14.38
C SER A 193 12.98 16.14 -14.76
N GLU A 194 13.59 16.26 -15.95
CA GLU A 194 14.10 17.54 -16.47
C GLU A 194 13.01 18.61 -16.51
N ALA A 195 11.81 18.25 -16.97
CA ALA A 195 10.68 19.17 -17.04
C ALA A 195 10.23 19.63 -15.64
N PHE A 196 10.14 18.72 -14.68
CA PHE A 196 9.77 19.05 -13.30
C PHE A 196 10.85 19.87 -12.57
N LEU A 197 12.12 19.53 -12.75
CA LEU A 197 13.25 20.30 -12.20
C LEU A 197 13.23 21.74 -12.76
N THR A 198 12.99 21.88 -14.06
CA THR A 198 12.87 23.19 -14.72
C THR A 198 11.65 23.97 -14.23
N ALA A 199 10.54 23.29 -13.95
CA ALA A 199 9.35 23.90 -13.35
C ALA A 199 9.55 24.35 -11.89
N GLY A 200 10.65 23.92 -11.24
CA GLY A 200 11.07 24.41 -9.94
C GLY A 200 10.91 23.41 -8.79
N ILE A 201 10.71 22.11 -9.05
CA ILE A 201 10.72 21.11 -7.99
C ILE A 201 12.16 20.77 -7.57
N ASP A 202 12.37 20.52 -6.28
CA ASP A 202 13.63 19.97 -5.79
C ASP A 202 13.85 18.52 -6.25
N GLU A 203 15.09 18.18 -6.59
CA GLU A 203 15.46 16.82 -7.04
C GLU A 203 15.08 15.74 -6.02
N VAL A 204 15.15 16.05 -4.72
CA VAL A 204 14.80 15.11 -3.64
C VAL A 204 13.31 14.74 -3.64
N ALA A 205 12.43 15.57 -4.21
CA ALA A 205 11.01 15.28 -4.34
C ALA A 205 10.68 14.41 -5.56
N LEU A 206 11.61 14.24 -6.51
CA LEU A 206 11.41 13.42 -7.71
C LEU A 206 11.73 11.94 -7.44
N ASN A 207 10.76 11.08 -7.68
CA ASN A 207 10.81 9.65 -7.37
C ASN A 207 10.40 8.82 -8.58
N VAL A 208 11.02 7.66 -8.73
CA VAL A 208 10.72 6.72 -9.82
C VAL A 208 10.22 5.38 -9.27
N GLU A 209 9.12 4.89 -9.81
CA GLU A 209 8.77 3.47 -9.75
C GLU A 209 9.18 2.84 -11.10
N GLU A 210 10.28 2.08 -11.08
CA GLU A 210 10.77 1.36 -12.25
C GLU A 210 9.80 0.20 -12.54
N LEU A 211 8.94 0.37 -13.54
CA LEU A 211 7.99 -0.67 -13.94
C LEU A 211 8.72 -1.77 -14.71
N ALA A 212 8.44 -3.04 -14.40
CA ALA A 212 9.10 -4.19 -15.00
C ALA A 212 8.75 -4.34 -16.51
N PRO A 213 9.62 -3.91 -17.44
CA PRO A 213 9.27 -3.81 -18.86
C PRO A 213 9.02 -5.17 -19.51
N ASP A 214 9.70 -6.21 -19.04
CA ASP A 214 9.59 -7.59 -19.48
C ASP A 214 8.35 -8.30 -18.92
N ARG A 215 7.83 -7.83 -17.79
CA ARG A 215 6.70 -8.46 -17.10
C ARG A 215 5.38 -7.77 -17.37
N ILE A 216 5.38 -6.54 -17.90
CA ILE A 216 4.18 -5.73 -18.18
C ILE A 216 4.00 -5.60 -19.69
N MET A 217 2.81 -5.96 -20.18
CA MET A 217 2.44 -5.80 -21.57
C MET A 217 1.78 -4.43 -21.80
N ASP A 218 1.96 -3.84 -22.99
CA ASP A 218 1.28 -2.58 -23.35
C ASP A 218 -0.25 -2.72 -23.38
N SER A 219 -0.76 -3.96 -23.55
CA SER A 219 -2.19 -4.26 -23.48
C SER A 219 -2.75 -4.33 -22.05
N ASP A 220 -1.89 -4.35 -21.03
CA ASP A 220 -2.32 -4.48 -19.65
C ASP A 220 -3.09 -3.25 -19.20
N GLN A 221 -4.15 -3.51 -18.44
CA GLN A 221 -4.82 -2.49 -17.68
C GLN A 221 -4.12 -2.39 -16.33
N LEU A 222 -3.42 -1.28 -16.14
CA LEU A 222 -2.73 -0.94 -14.92
C LEU A 222 -3.69 -0.18 -13.99
N THR A 223 -3.44 -0.26 -12.69
CA THR A 223 -4.02 0.63 -11.67
C THR A 223 -2.88 1.04 -10.75
N PHE A 224 -3.07 2.08 -9.96
CA PHE A 224 -2.14 2.47 -8.93
C PHE A 224 -2.81 2.42 -7.55
N SER A 225 -2.03 2.16 -6.52
CA SER A 225 -2.47 2.27 -5.12
C SER A 225 -1.41 3.00 -4.30
N PHE A 226 -1.79 4.15 -3.75
CA PHE A 226 -1.14 4.71 -2.57
C PHE A 226 -1.73 4.06 -1.33
N ARG A 227 -0.93 3.86 -0.29
CA ARG A 227 -1.32 3.29 1.00
C ARG A 227 -0.74 4.13 2.12
N SER A 228 -1.51 4.40 3.16
CA SER A 228 -0.98 4.98 4.40
C SER A 228 -1.69 4.38 5.60
N ALA A 229 -0.93 4.02 6.64
CA ALA A 229 -1.42 3.40 7.86
C ALA A 229 -0.98 4.17 9.12
N MET A 230 -1.89 4.17 10.09
CA MET A 230 -1.83 4.79 11.43
C MET A 230 -1.61 6.30 11.48
N TRP A 231 -2.38 6.96 12.37
CA TRP A 231 -2.50 8.42 12.46
C TRP A 231 -2.34 8.89 13.91
N PRO A 232 -1.51 9.90 14.19
CA PRO A 232 -1.46 10.55 15.49
C PRO A 232 -2.70 11.45 15.63
N GLY A 233 -3.78 10.91 16.19
CA GLY A 233 -5.06 11.61 16.35
C GLY A 233 -6.03 11.39 15.17
N ASN A 234 -7.34 11.46 15.46
CA ASN A 234 -8.39 11.09 14.50
C ASN A 234 -8.51 12.04 13.29
N ASP A 235 -8.01 13.28 13.36
CA ASP A 235 -8.38 14.30 12.37
C ASP A 235 -7.39 14.45 11.21
N ALA A 236 -6.08 14.32 11.42
CA ALA A 236 -5.10 14.75 10.42
C ALA A 236 -5.11 13.92 9.11
N LEU A 237 -5.25 12.59 9.18
CA LEU A 237 -5.39 11.79 7.96
C LEU A 237 -6.82 11.80 7.40
N GLY A 238 -7.84 11.97 8.24
CA GLY A 238 -9.22 12.18 7.77
C GLY A 238 -9.35 13.49 6.98
N GLU A 239 -8.65 14.55 7.40
CA GLU A 239 -8.57 15.78 6.61
C GLU A 239 -7.73 15.60 5.34
N TYR A 240 -6.61 14.88 5.44
CA TYR A 240 -5.78 14.58 4.29
C TYR A 240 -6.50 13.70 3.24
N SER A 241 -7.35 12.75 3.64
CA SER A 241 -8.14 11.92 2.72
C SER A 241 -9.25 12.69 2.03
N LYS A 242 -9.69 13.82 2.60
CA LYS A 242 -10.66 14.73 1.97
C LYS A 242 -10.03 15.59 0.88
N LEU A 243 -8.70 15.71 0.85
CA LEU A 243 -8.01 16.45 -0.21
C LEU A 243 -8.27 15.80 -1.57
N ARG A 244 -8.62 16.63 -2.56
CA ARG A 244 -8.83 16.18 -3.94
C ARG A 244 -7.57 16.40 -4.77
N TRP A 245 -6.91 15.32 -5.18
CA TRP A 245 -5.60 15.43 -5.82
C TRP A 245 -5.75 15.40 -7.32
N ASN A 246 -5.72 16.58 -7.94
CA ASN A 246 -5.95 16.74 -9.39
C ASN A 246 -4.66 16.76 -10.22
N SER A 247 -3.54 16.46 -9.58
CA SER A 247 -2.21 16.51 -10.19
C SER A 247 -1.73 15.09 -10.52
N VAL A 248 -2.51 14.40 -11.35
CA VAL A 248 -2.20 13.08 -11.90
C VAL A 248 -2.42 13.11 -13.39
N PHE A 249 -1.46 12.58 -14.15
CA PHE A 249 -1.61 12.45 -15.59
C PHE A 249 -0.75 11.33 -16.16
N ILE A 250 -1.07 10.92 -17.38
CA ILE A 250 -0.22 10.07 -18.20
C ILE A 250 0.52 10.96 -19.19
N ALA A 251 1.84 10.93 -19.13
CA ALA A 251 2.71 11.52 -20.14
C ALA A 251 2.90 10.52 -21.28
N ARG A 252 2.33 10.83 -22.45
CA ARG A 252 2.43 10.01 -23.65
C ARG A 252 3.62 10.45 -24.49
N ALA A 253 4.53 9.52 -24.74
CA ALA A 253 5.72 9.83 -25.53
C ALA A 253 5.34 10.17 -27.00
N PRO A 254 6.09 11.07 -27.65
CA PRO A 254 5.98 11.32 -29.08
C PRO A 254 6.20 10.03 -29.89
N ARG A 255 5.56 9.91 -31.06
CA ARG A 255 5.66 8.70 -31.91
C ARG A 255 7.09 8.32 -32.31
N ASN A 256 7.98 9.30 -32.43
CA ASN A 256 9.36 9.11 -32.84
C ASN A 256 10.34 9.04 -31.66
N PHE A 257 9.83 9.05 -30.42
CA PHE A 257 10.67 8.97 -29.23
C PHE A 257 11.35 7.61 -29.15
N ARG A 258 12.67 7.61 -29.05
CA ARG A 258 13.49 6.41 -28.91
C ARG A 258 13.87 6.27 -27.44
N GLY A 259 13.01 5.58 -26.69
CA GLY A 259 13.23 5.33 -25.27
C GLY A 259 14.36 4.33 -24.97
N ARG A 260 14.69 4.18 -23.70
CA ARG A 260 15.61 3.19 -23.13
C ARG A 260 14.92 2.48 -21.97
N LEU A 261 14.48 1.24 -22.17
CA LEU A 261 13.83 0.47 -21.11
C LEU A 261 14.79 0.20 -19.94
N PHE A 262 14.28 0.22 -18.71
CA PHE A 262 15.07 -0.16 -17.54
C PHE A 262 15.60 -1.59 -17.63
N ALA A 263 16.82 -1.79 -17.14
CA ALA A 263 17.39 -3.13 -17.03
C ALA A 263 16.65 -3.98 -15.99
N LEU A 264 16.60 -5.29 -16.27
CA LEU A 264 16.11 -6.31 -15.34
C LEU A 264 16.97 -6.34 -14.07
N LYS A 265 16.35 -6.04 -12.93
CA LYS A 265 16.98 -6.21 -11.61
C LYS A 265 16.36 -7.41 -10.90
N PRO A 266 17.17 -8.34 -10.35
CA PRO A 266 16.64 -9.40 -9.50
C PRO A 266 15.98 -8.77 -8.26
N GLN A 267 14.92 -9.40 -7.78
CA GLN A 267 14.28 -8.97 -6.55
C GLN A 267 15.29 -9.12 -5.40
N PRO A 268 15.46 -8.10 -4.54
CA PRO A 268 16.39 -8.24 -3.43
C PRO A 268 15.83 -9.27 -2.46
N SER A 269 16.68 -10.19 -2.00
CA SER A 269 16.31 -11.16 -0.98
C SER A 269 15.89 -10.44 0.31
N PRO A 270 14.97 -11.01 1.10
CA PRO A 270 14.67 -10.50 2.43
C PRO A 270 15.96 -10.38 3.25
N SER A 271 16.15 -9.25 3.91
CA SER A 271 17.19 -9.07 4.92
C SER A 271 16.96 -10.04 6.08
N ARG A 272 18.03 -10.38 6.81
CA ARG A 272 17.85 -11.00 8.13
C ARG A 272 17.08 -10.05 9.03
N LEU A 273 16.27 -10.60 9.92
CA LEU A 273 15.63 -9.80 10.96
C LEU A 273 16.69 -9.13 11.81
N MET A 274 16.42 -7.87 12.16
CA MET A 274 17.27 -7.12 13.09
C MET A 274 17.27 -7.76 14.47
N HIS A 275 16.11 -8.26 14.90
CA HIS A 275 15.94 -8.81 16.23
C HIS A 275 15.37 -10.23 16.19
N ASP A 276 16.20 -11.22 16.52
CA ASP A 276 15.79 -12.63 16.62
C ASP A 276 14.60 -12.79 17.57
N GLU A 277 13.55 -13.47 17.11
CA GLU A 277 12.32 -13.69 17.86
C GLU A 277 12.29 -15.04 18.58
N ARG A 278 13.19 -15.99 18.24
CA ARG A 278 13.16 -17.37 18.75
C ARG A 278 13.16 -17.50 20.26
N HIS A 279 13.79 -16.55 20.95
CA HIS A 279 13.79 -16.49 22.42
C HIS A 279 12.40 -16.24 23.04
N LEU A 280 11.43 -15.72 22.28
CA LEU A 280 10.07 -15.46 22.73
C LEU A 280 9.14 -16.68 22.64
N GLN A 281 9.56 -17.75 21.96
CA GLN A 281 8.73 -18.94 21.73
C GLN A 281 8.14 -19.51 23.04
N SER A 282 8.97 -19.66 24.08
CA SER A 282 8.54 -20.15 25.39
C SER A 282 7.56 -19.22 26.09
N SER A 283 7.72 -17.91 25.93
CA SER A 283 6.81 -16.92 26.52
C SER A 283 5.46 -16.93 25.82
N LEU A 284 5.45 -17.09 24.50
CA LEU A 284 4.25 -17.23 23.68
C LEU A 284 3.44 -18.48 24.09
N TYR A 285 4.07 -19.65 24.19
CA TYR A 285 3.40 -20.87 24.65
C TYR A 285 2.83 -20.75 26.07
N ARG A 286 3.60 -20.18 27.00
CA ARG A 286 3.12 -19.97 28.38
C ARG A 286 1.90 -19.05 28.42
N ARG A 287 1.93 -17.95 27.66
CA ARG A 287 0.80 -17.01 27.56
C ARG A 287 -0.45 -17.67 26.99
N ALA A 288 -0.28 -18.46 25.93
CA ALA A 288 -1.39 -19.18 25.30
C ALA A 288 -2.03 -20.21 26.24
N GLU A 289 -1.24 -21.03 26.94
CA GLU A 289 -1.79 -22.00 27.91
C GLU A 289 -2.45 -21.32 29.11
N GLN A 290 -1.91 -20.19 29.58
CA GLN A 290 -2.56 -19.40 30.64
C GLN A 290 -3.95 -18.91 30.19
N LEU A 291 -4.03 -18.26 29.02
CA LEU A 291 -5.29 -17.71 28.52
C LEU A 291 -6.29 -18.80 28.15
N LYS A 292 -5.82 -19.94 27.66
CA LYS A 292 -6.65 -21.11 27.38
C LYS A 292 -7.38 -21.60 28.62
N ARG A 293 -6.67 -21.80 29.74
CA ARG A 293 -7.29 -22.23 31.02
C ARG A 293 -8.35 -21.24 31.46
N VAL A 294 -8.02 -19.96 31.40
CA VAL A 294 -8.90 -18.86 31.81
C VAL A 294 -10.19 -18.80 30.97
N LEU A 295 -10.11 -18.97 29.64
CA LEU A 295 -11.27 -19.06 28.75
C LEU A 295 -12.14 -20.29 29.03
N VAL A 296 -11.51 -21.44 29.30
CA VAL A 296 -12.22 -22.68 29.66
C VAL A 296 -12.95 -22.53 30.99
N ASP A 297 -12.30 -21.96 32.00
CA ASP A 297 -12.89 -21.72 33.33
C ASP A 297 -14.07 -20.74 33.26
N SER A 298 -14.13 -19.92 32.20
CA SER A 298 -15.23 -18.99 31.94
C SER A 298 -16.41 -19.59 31.18
N GLY A 299 -16.34 -20.89 30.86
CA GLY A 299 -17.41 -21.65 30.23
C GLY A 299 -17.27 -21.81 28.71
N LEU A 300 -16.20 -21.32 28.08
CA LEU A 300 -15.96 -21.59 26.67
C LEU A 300 -15.36 -22.97 26.47
N LYS A 301 -15.81 -23.69 25.44
CA LYS A 301 -15.27 -25.00 25.11
C LYS A 301 -14.09 -24.86 24.17
N TYR A 302 -12.89 -25.19 24.65
CA TYR A 302 -11.71 -25.30 23.79
C TYR A 302 -11.92 -26.37 22.71
N MET A 303 -11.65 -26.01 21.46
CA MET A 303 -11.83 -26.89 20.31
C MET A 303 -10.49 -27.42 19.82
N GLN A 304 -9.58 -26.53 19.42
CA GLN A 304 -8.28 -26.89 18.86
C GLN A 304 -7.34 -25.68 18.80
N THR A 305 -6.06 -25.96 18.57
CA THR A 305 -5.05 -24.96 18.20
C THR A 305 -4.84 -25.03 16.69
N GLY A 306 -4.97 -23.89 16.01
CA GLY A 306 -4.52 -23.71 14.63
C GLY A 306 -3.27 -22.83 14.54
N LYS A 307 -2.88 -22.55 13.30
CA LYS A 307 -1.67 -21.80 12.96
C LYS A 307 -1.90 -20.79 11.85
N ILE A 308 -1.09 -19.74 11.85
CA ILE A 308 -0.87 -18.89 10.68
C ILE A 308 0.25 -19.52 9.83
N SER A 309 -0.02 -19.71 8.54
CA SER A 309 0.94 -20.17 7.55
C SER A 309 1.45 -18.99 6.73
N THR A 310 2.76 -18.87 6.59
CA THR A 310 3.39 -17.88 5.72
C THR A 310 2.91 -18.04 4.27
N VAL A 311 2.62 -16.90 3.62
CA VAL A 311 2.24 -16.83 2.21
C VAL A 311 3.44 -16.37 1.39
N ASN A 312 4.06 -17.31 0.68
CA ASN A 312 5.18 -17.01 -0.21
C ASN A 312 4.67 -16.53 -1.57
N VAL A 313 4.90 -15.25 -1.89
CA VAL A 313 4.43 -14.64 -3.14
C VAL A 313 5.51 -14.66 -4.22
N ASP A 314 5.38 -15.59 -5.16
CA ASP A 314 6.08 -15.55 -6.44
C ASP A 314 5.45 -14.51 -7.39
N ARG A 315 6.06 -13.32 -7.45
CA ARG A 315 5.61 -12.19 -8.29
C ARG A 315 5.63 -12.48 -9.78
N ASP A 316 6.59 -13.27 -10.25
CA ASP A 316 6.69 -13.59 -11.66
C ASP A 316 5.53 -14.48 -12.06
N ARG A 317 5.20 -15.48 -11.22
CA ARG A 317 4.00 -16.30 -11.41
C ARG A 317 2.71 -15.51 -11.26
N CYS A 318 2.67 -14.46 -10.44
CA CYS A 318 1.50 -13.57 -10.38
C CYS A 318 1.16 -12.97 -11.76
N LEU A 319 2.17 -12.52 -12.50
CA LEU A 319 1.98 -11.88 -13.81
C LEU A 319 1.85 -12.91 -14.96
N THR A 320 2.55 -14.04 -14.87
CA THR A 320 2.67 -14.99 -15.98
C THR A 320 1.72 -16.19 -15.89
N SER A 321 1.35 -16.63 -14.69
CA SER A 321 0.58 -17.86 -14.49
C SER A 321 -0.91 -17.60 -14.31
N ARG A 322 -1.73 -18.30 -15.11
CA ARG A 322 -3.19 -18.19 -15.05
C ARG A 322 -3.83 -18.80 -13.82
N SER A 323 -3.20 -19.80 -13.22
CA SER A 323 -3.77 -20.56 -12.11
C SER A 323 -3.08 -20.28 -10.78
N TYR A 324 -2.11 -19.36 -10.78
CA TYR A 324 -1.34 -19.04 -9.59
C TYR A 324 -2.13 -18.07 -8.69
N SER A 325 -2.25 -18.45 -7.42
CA SER A 325 -2.69 -17.57 -6.35
C SER A 325 -1.90 -17.96 -5.11
N PRO A 326 -1.06 -17.05 -4.58
CA PRO A 326 -0.24 -17.35 -3.38
C PRO A 326 -1.12 -17.59 -2.16
N PHE A 327 -2.30 -16.96 -2.13
CA PHE A 327 -3.28 -17.10 -1.06
C PHE A 327 -4.12 -18.38 -1.16
N ARG A 328 -3.87 -19.26 -2.14
CA ARG A 328 -4.50 -20.60 -2.20
C ARG A 328 -3.82 -21.59 -1.25
N THR A 329 -3.67 -21.18 0.00
CA THR A 329 -3.07 -21.94 1.10
C THR A 329 -3.90 -21.76 2.36
N GLY A 330 -3.67 -22.61 3.36
CA GLY A 330 -4.44 -22.63 4.60
C GLY A 330 -5.96 -22.67 4.36
N ALA A 331 -6.67 -21.82 5.08
CA ALA A 331 -8.12 -21.65 5.04
C ALA A 331 -8.65 -21.26 3.66
N ALA A 332 -7.87 -20.50 2.89
CA ALA A 332 -8.27 -20.04 1.56
C ALA A 332 -7.95 -21.05 0.44
N ARG A 333 -7.44 -22.25 0.76
CA ARG A 333 -7.11 -23.28 -0.25
C ARG A 333 -8.28 -23.66 -1.15
N GLN A 334 -9.50 -23.64 -0.61
CA GLN A 334 -10.73 -23.95 -1.34
C GLN A 334 -11.30 -22.75 -2.11
N ILE A 335 -10.82 -21.53 -1.84
CA ILE A 335 -11.26 -20.32 -2.53
C ILE A 335 -10.61 -20.32 -3.92
N ARG A 336 -11.42 -20.59 -4.96
CA ARG A 336 -10.95 -20.62 -6.35
C ARG A 336 -10.80 -19.21 -6.90
N ILE A 337 -9.61 -18.63 -6.73
CA ILE A 337 -9.30 -17.30 -7.24
C ILE A 337 -8.54 -17.43 -8.58
N GLN A 338 -9.17 -17.01 -9.69
CA GLN A 338 -8.61 -17.16 -11.06
C GLN A 338 -7.34 -16.35 -11.34
N SER A 339 -7.01 -15.38 -10.49
CA SER A 339 -5.68 -15.13 -9.94
C SER A 339 -5.79 -13.88 -9.11
N ALA A 340 -5.22 -13.94 -7.92
CA ALA A 340 -5.13 -12.76 -7.12
C ALA A 340 -3.88 -12.89 -6.29
N CYS A 341 -2.91 -12.09 -6.69
CA CYS A 341 -1.88 -11.65 -5.78
C CYS A 341 -2.37 -10.47 -4.93
N PHE A 342 -3.69 -10.19 -4.93
CA PHE A 342 -4.45 -9.34 -3.99
C PHE A 342 -3.74 -8.07 -3.49
N GLY A 343 -3.17 -7.29 -4.40
CA GLY A 343 -2.50 -6.05 -4.00
C GLY A 343 -1.30 -6.31 -3.09
N GLU A 344 -0.64 -7.47 -3.29
CA GLU A 344 0.67 -7.79 -2.74
C GLU A 344 1.59 -6.61 -2.95
N THR A 345 2.32 -6.24 -1.93
CA THR A 345 3.36 -5.23 -2.02
C THR A 345 4.68 -5.87 -1.66
N SER A 346 5.76 -5.33 -2.23
CA SER A 346 7.10 -5.83 -1.97
C SER A 346 7.64 -5.59 -0.58
N ASP A 347 6.90 -4.80 0.20
CA ASP A 347 7.22 -4.37 1.54
C ASP A 347 6.30 -5.00 2.61
N CYS A 348 5.58 -6.08 2.29
CA CYS A 348 4.69 -6.75 3.24
C CYS A 348 4.93 -8.27 3.32
N ALA A 349 5.06 -8.78 4.54
CA ALA A 349 4.99 -10.21 4.83
C ALA A 349 3.54 -10.60 5.13
N TYR A 350 3.08 -11.69 4.52
CA TYR A 350 1.70 -12.15 4.63
C TYR A 350 1.62 -13.50 5.32
N GLY A 351 0.64 -13.67 6.21
CA GLY A 351 0.27 -14.95 6.79
C GLY A 351 -1.22 -15.21 6.62
N ILE A 352 -1.62 -16.48 6.58
CA ILE A 352 -3.04 -16.88 6.51
C ILE A 352 -3.35 -17.99 7.50
N SER A 353 -4.53 -17.93 8.13
CA SER A 353 -4.99 -19.02 9.00
C SER A 353 -5.09 -20.32 8.23
N ASP A 354 -4.78 -21.42 8.90
CA ASP A 354 -4.92 -22.77 8.37
C ASP A 354 -6.39 -23.20 8.23
N LEU A 355 -7.27 -22.63 9.05
CA LEU A 355 -8.68 -22.99 9.15
C LEU A 355 -9.59 -21.83 8.76
N ALA A 356 -10.61 -22.17 7.97
CA ALA A 356 -11.80 -21.36 7.79
C ALA A 356 -12.81 -21.75 8.86
N LEU A 357 -13.34 -20.77 9.58
CA LEU A 357 -14.33 -20.95 10.62
C LEU A 357 -15.73 -20.86 10.00
N PRO A 358 -16.60 -21.86 10.20
CA PRO A 358 -17.98 -21.77 9.76
C PRO A 358 -18.70 -20.62 10.48
N ASP A 359 -19.80 -20.14 9.90
CA ASP A 359 -20.65 -19.12 10.51
C ASP A 359 -21.45 -19.70 11.69
N ARG A 360 -20.77 -19.90 12.81
CA ARG A 360 -21.28 -20.36 14.10
C ARG A 360 -20.58 -19.58 15.21
N PRO A 361 -21.18 -19.45 16.41
CA PRO A 361 -20.52 -18.76 17.52
C PRO A 361 -19.12 -19.30 17.81
N PHE A 362 -18.11 -18.45 17.67
CA PHE A 362 -16.70 -18.80 17.89
C PHE A 362 -15.96 -17.70 18.66
N VAL A 363 -14.86 -18.12 19.29
CA VAL A 363 -13.78 -17.24 19.73
C VAL A 363 -12.47 -17.77 19.15
N ALA A 364 -11.73 -16.92 18.43
CA ALA A 364 -10.41 -17.18 17.92
C ALA A 364 -9.41 -16.27 18.66
N LEU A 365 -8.67 -16.84 19.61
CA LEU A 365 -7.66 -16.13 20.38
C LEU A 365 -6.30 -16.26 19.69
N PHE A 366 -5.78 -15.14 19.22
CA PHE A 366 -4.43 -15.01 18.66
C PHE A 366 -3.44 -14.75 19.78
N VAL A 367 -2.33 -15.48 19.78
CA VAL A 367 -1.16 -15.21 20.63
C VAL A 367 0.06 -15.19 19.72
N GLY A 368 0.73 -14.04 19.64
CA GLY A 368 1.78 -13.79 18.65
C GLY A 368 2.90 -12.90 19.19
N VAL A 369 3.97 -12.77 18.41
CA VAL A 369 5.03 -11.78 18.66
C VAL A 369 4.60 -10.44 18.10
N ASN A 370 4.79 -9.38 18.88
CA ASN A 370 4.56 -8.02 18.39
C ASN A 370 5.77 -7.56 17.57
N HIS A 371 5.71 -7.78 16.27
CA HIS A 371 6.80 -7.48 15.33
C HIS A 371 7.14 -5.98 15.29
N VAL A 372 6.17 -5.10 15.58
CA VAL A 372 6.37 -3.66 15.69
C VAL A 372 7.14 -3.31 16.97
N ALA A 373 6.73 -3.82 18.13
CA ALA A 373 7.47 -3.62 19.38
C ALA A 373 8.89 -4.23 19.32
N LYS A 374 9.10 -5.25 18.48
CA LYS A 374 10.39 -5.84 18.17
C LYS A 374 11.19 -5.09 17.11
N LYS A 375 10.64 -4.04 16.50
CA LYS A 375 11.27 -3.26 15.41
C LYS A 375 11.59 -4.08 14.16
N ASN A 376 10.92 -5.22 14.00
CA ASN A 376 11.04 -6.06 12.81
C ASN A 376 10.01 -5.67 11.73
N ALA A 377 9.00 -4.87 12.08
CA ALA A 377 8.03 -4.26 11.18
C ALA A 377 7.69 -2.83 11.64
N MET A 378 7.26 -1.96 10.73
CA MET A 378 6.77 -0.61 11.03
C MET A 378 5.28 -0.58 11.36
N PHE A 379 4.52 -1.53 10.82
CA PHE A 379 3.08 -1.64 11.02
C PHE A 379 2.63 -3.09 10.88
N SER A 380 1.77 -3.56 11.79
CA SER A 380 1.26 -4.94 11.76
C SER A 380 -0.24 -4.97 11.96
N ASN A 381 -0.93 -5.89 11.28
CA ASN A 381 -2.37 -6.04 11.41
C ASN A 381 -2.85 -7.49 11.20
N ILE A 382 -4.00 -7.81 11.78
CA ILE A 382 -4.74 -9.05 11.56
C ILE A 382 -6.13 -8.68 11.10
N ALA A 383 -6.59 -9.26 10.00
CA ALA A 383 -7.93 -9.04 9.47
C ALA A 383 -8.68 -10.35 9.28
N ALA A 384 -9.94 -10.36 9.71
CA ALA A 384 -10.91 -11.40 9.41
C ALA A 384 -11.52 -11.16 8.04
N TYR A 385 -11.55 -12.20 7.24
CA TYR A 385 -12.07 -12.23 5.88
C TYR A 385 -13.24 -13.19 5.77
N GLN A 386 -14.27 -12.80 5.03
CA GLN A 386 -15.35 -13.70 4.64
C GLN A 386 -15.39 -13.88 3.13
N SER A 387 -15.62 -15.11 2.67
CA SER A 387 -15.86 -15.40 1.26
C SER A 387 -17.28 -14.98 0.89
N GLY A 388 -17.47 -14.23 -0.19
CA GLY A 388 -18.77 -13.71 -0.64
C GLY A 388 -19.71 -14.76 -1.25
N GLY A 389 -19.76 -15.98 -0.71
CA GLY A 389 -20.63 -17.05 -1.19
C GLY A 389 -20.27 -17.60 -2.57
N ALA A 390 -21.26 -18.20 -3.25
CA ALA A 390 -21.10 -18.87 -4.54
C ALA A 390 -20.64 -17.95 -5.69
N THR A 391 -20.60 -16.63 -5.53
CA THR A 391 -20.02 -15.74 -6.56
C THR A 391 -18.50 -15.59 -6.41
N SER A 392 -17.91 -16.02 -5.27
CA SER A 392 -16.46 -16.10 -5.07
C SER A 392 -15.73 -16.96 -6.12
N PHE A 393 -16.46 -17.81 -6.85
CA PHE A 393 -15.95 -18.57 -8.01
C PHE A 393 -15.48 -17.69 -9.18
N ILE A 394 -15.84 -16.39 -9.22
CA ILE A 394 -15.64 -15.51 -10.38
C ILE A 394 -14.60 -14.41 -10.12
N SER A 395 -14.39 -13.99 -8.87
CA SER A 395 -13.50 -12.85 -8.58
C SER A 395 -12.96 -12.81 -7.15
N ALA A 396 -11.68 -12.42 -7.06
CA ALA A 396 -11.01 -11.88 -5.87
C ALA A 396 -11.83 -10.81 -5.13
N ALA A 397 -12.65 -10.05 -5.86
CA ALA A 397 -13.51 -9.00 -5.32
C ALA A 397 -14.58 -9.49 -4.33
N ASN A 398 -14.78 -10.81 -4.21
CA ASN A 398 -15.78 -11.39 -3.31
C ASN A 398 -15.18 -11.81 -1.96
N VAL A 399 -13.87 -11.70 -1.75
CA VAL A 399 -13.27 -11.86 -0.41
C VAL A 399 -13.26 -10.50 0.27
N ARG A 400 -13.88 -10.38 1.45
CA ARG A 400 -14.09 -9.09 2.13
C ARG A 400 -13.49 -9.09 3.51
N VAL A 401 -12.81 -8.00 3.89
CA VAL A 401 -12.49 -7.74 5.31
C VAL A 401 -13.81 -7.47 6.02
N VAL A 402 -14.02 -8.10 7.16
CA VAL A 402 -15.25 -7.92 7.96
C VAL A 402 -14.96 -7.49 9.38
N SER A 403 -13.70 -7.62 9.79
CA SER A 403 -13.19 -7.16 11.08
C SER A 403 -11.67 -7.12 11.00
N SER A 404 -11.03 -6.24 11.76
CA SER A 404 -9.57 -6.26 11.87
C SER A 404 -9.09 -5.62 13.17
N VAL A 405 -7.82 -5.85 13.46
CA VAL A 405 -7.06 -5.17 14.51
C VAL A 405 -5.67 -4.85 13.98
N ASP A 406 -5.05 -3.81 14.53
CA ASP A 406 -3.65 -3.48 14.31
C ASP A 406 -2.85 -3.46 15.63
N ASP A 407 -1.56 -3.23 15.50
CA ASP A 407 -0.61 -3.34 16.60
C ASP A 407 -0.84 -2.37 17.76
N ARG A 408 -1.63 -1.30 17.59
CA ARG A 408 -2.00 -0.38 18.69
C ARG A 408 -2.79 -1.09 19.78
N ALA A 409 -3.60 -2.09 19.42
CA ALA A 409 -4.35 -2.88 20.39
C ALA A 409 -3.45 -3.75 21.28
N TRP A 410 -2.19 -3.95 20.88
CA TRP A 410 -1.23 -4.82 21.56
C TRP A 410 -0.26 -4.05 22.46
N GLY A 411 -0.19 -2.73 22.33
CA GLY A 411 0.69 -1.87 23.11
C GLY A 411 2.17 -2.17 22.88
N THR A 412 2.97 -2.09 23.94
CA THR A 412 4.43 -2.30 23.90
C THR A 412 4.86 -3.72 24.27
N ASP A 413 3.92 -4.62 24.50
CA ASP A 413 4.22 -5.99 24.89
C ASP A 413 4.86 -6.75 23.72
N LEU A 414 5.98 -7.44 23.97
CA LEU A 414 6.69 -8.23 22.94
C LEU A 414 5.90 -9.47 22.50
N VAL A 415 5.00 -9.95 23.35
CA VAL A 415 4.07 -11.05 23.06
C VAL A 415 2.67 -10.53 23.34
N TYR A 416 1.82 -10.52 22.31
CA TYR A 416 0.46 -10.03 22.42
C TYR A 416 -0.55 -11.17 22.53
N ALA A 417 -1.74 -10.82 22.97
CA ALA A 417 -2.93 -11.65 22.81
C ALA A 417 -4.11 -10.80 22.34
N HIS A 418 -4.83 -11.26 21.32
CA HIS A 418 -6.00 -10.58 20.77
C HIS A 418 -7.07 -11.59 20.38
N ALA A 419 -8.33 -11.33 20.72
CA ALA A 419 -9.43 -12.20 20.37
C ALA A 419 -10.26 -11.64 19.20
N PHE A 420 -10.60 -12.51 18.25
CA PHE A 420 -11.71 -12.29 17.33
C PHE A 420 -12.87 -13.16 17.77
N ALA A 421 -14.05 -12.59 17.95
CA ALA A 421 -15.19 -13.32 18.50
C ALA A 421 -16.48 -12.99 17.75
N SER A 422 -17.42 -13.94 17.68
CA SER A 422 -18.76 -13.65 17.17
C SER A 422 -19.48 -12.61 18.05
N GLY A 423 -20.48 -11.92 17.50
CA GLY A 423 -21.21 -10.86 18.19
C GLY A 423 -21.66 -11.22 19.61
N GLY A 424 -21.38 -10.32 20.57
CA GLY A 424 -21.70 -10.48 21.98
C GLY A 424 -20.74 -11.37 22.78
N LEU A 425 -19.79 -12.06 22.15
CA LEU A 425 -18.81 -12.91 22.84
C LEU A 425 -17.57 -12.14 23.33
N CYS A 426 -17.36 -10.90 22.90
CA CYS A 426 -16.29 -10.07 23.48
C CYS A 426 -16.49 -9.76 24.97
N ARG A 427 -17.70 -9.98 25.52
CA ARG A 427 -18.01 -9.87 26.95
C ARG A 427 -17.12 -10.76 27.84
N TYR A 428 -16.61 -11.88 27.33
CA TYR A 428 -15.70 -12.76 28.06
C TYR A 428 -14.35 -12.10 28.34
N PHE A 429 -13.98 -11.08 27.56
CA PHE A 429 -12.71 -10.35 27.71
C PHE A 429 -12.87 -9.02 28.47
N ALA A 430 -14.10 -8.47 28.54
CA ALA A 430 -14.38 -7.23 29.26
C ALA A 430 -14.27 -7.37 30.80
N LYS A 431 -14.47 -8.58 31.34
CA LYS A 431 -14.46 -8.83 32.79
C LYS A 431 -13.05 -9.14 33.31
N GLY A 432 -12.21 -8.11 33.37
CA GLY A 432 -10.95 -8.12 34.13
C GLY A 432 -9.73 -8.65 33.37
N TRP A 433 -9.83 -8.88 32.06
CA TRP A 433 -8.76 -9.49 31.28
C TRP A 433 -8.16 -8.43 30.38
N LYS A 434 -6.84 -8.22 30.49
CA LYS A 434 -6.10 -7.32 29.59
C LYS A 434 -5.88 -8.00 28.23
N THR A 435 -6.94 -8.45 27.58
CA THR A 435 -6.89 -9.03 26.22
C THR A 435 -7.93 -8.31 25.40
N ALA A 436 -7.49 -7.58 24.39
CA ALA A 436 -8.39 -6.89 23.48
C ALA A 436 -9.20 -7.90 22.66
N CYS A 437 -10.42 -7.52 22.31
CA CYS A 437 -11.34 -8.34 21.54
C CYS A 437 -12.02 -7.49 20.46
N THR A 438 -12.09 -8.03 19.24
CA THR A 438 -12.82 -7.44 18.12
C THR A 438 -13.92 -8.40 17.69
N GLU A 439 -15.13 -7.87 17.48
CA GLU A 439 -16.23 -8.68 17.00
C GLU A 439 -16.10 -8.95 15.49
N VAL A 440 -16.48 -10.16 15.08
CA VAL A 440 -16.61 -10.57 13.68
C VAL A 440 -18.10 -10.69 13.37
N PRO A 441 -18.64 -9.90 12.43
CA PRO A 441 -20.06 -9.97 12.09
C PRO A 441 -20.39 -11.30 11.42
N SER A 442 -21.58 -11.82 11.74
CA SER A 442 -22.13 -13.02 11.11
C SER A 442 -22.94 -12.63 9.86
N ASN A 443 -22.73 -13.33 8.77
CA ASN A 443 -23.44 -13.09 7.50
C ASN A 443 -23.68 -14.36 6.67
N GLY A 444 -23.65 -15.54 7.30
CA GLY A 444 -23.79 -16.83 6.62
C GLY A 444 -22.54 -17.34 5.92
N GLN A 445 -21.37 -16.69 6.08
CA GLN A 445 -20.14 -17.05 5.36
C GLN A 445 -19.02 -17.52 6.29
N GLU A 446 -18.17 -18.41 5.75
CA GLU A 446 -16.96 -18.83 6.45
C GLU A 446 -15.99 -17.66 6.61
N SER A 447 -15.37 -17.59 7.78
CA SER A 447 -14.38 -16.57 8.13
C SER A 447 -12.97 -17.15 8.20
N PHE A 448 -11.99 -16.47 7.66
CA PHE A 448 -10.57 -16.83 7.81
C PHE A 448 -9.74 -15.57 8.08
N PHE A 449 -8.49 -15.73 8.51
CA PHE A 449 -7.68 -14.59 8.95
C PHE A 449 -6.44 -14.43 8.09
N ILE A 450 -6.09 -13.18 7.78
CA ILE A 450 -4.81 -12.81 7.16
C ILE A 450 -4.06 -11.90 8.12
N THR A 451 -2.80 -12.21 8.36
CA THR A 451 -1.84 -11.33 9.04
C THR A 451 -1.02 -10.57 8.00
N ARG A 452 -0.66 -9.33 8.32
CA ARG A 452 0.23 -8.53 7.50
C ARG A 452 1.19 -7.79 8.38
N ASP A 453 2.46 -7.89 8.03
CA ASP A 453 3.56 -7.20 8.69
C ASP A 453 4.29 -6.39 7.64
N TYR A 454 4.24 -5.07 7.79
CA TYR A 454 4.69 -4.11 6.80
C TYR A 454 6.02 -3.51 7.21
N LEU A 455 6.90 -3.45 6.21
CA LEU A 455 8.12 -2.66 6.18
C LEU A 455 9.09 -2.96 7.32
N ASP A 456 10.14 -3.73 7.04
CA ASP A 456 11.33 -3.80 7.88
C ASP A 456 12.07 -2.46 7.79
N PRO A 457 12.24 -1.74 8.92
CA PRO A 457 12.89 -0.42 8.93
C PRO A 457 14.33 -0.43 8.43
N ASN A 458 15.03 -1.56 8.53
CA ASN A 458 16.46 -1.64 8.20
C ASN A 458 16.72 -1.87 6.72
N SER A 459 15.77 -2.49 6.04
CA SER A 459 15.93 -2.91 4.65
C SER A 459 14.96 -2.24 3.70
N ALA A 460 13.96 -1.53 4.24
CA ALA A 460 12.83 -1.00 3.48
C ALA A 460 12.08 -2.08 2.68
N THR A 461 12.14 -3.34 3.12
CA THR A 461 11.51 -4.54 2.51
C THR A 461 10.33 -5.04 3.33
N ALA A 462 9.67 -6.10 2.87
CA ALA A 462 8.91 -6.98 3.75
C ALA A 462 9.82 -7.57 4.83
N PRO A 463 9.36 -7.70 6.08
CA PRO A 463 10.04 -8.50 7.09
C PRO A 463 10.32 -9.93 6.59
N ASN A 464 11.41 -10.55 7.04
CA ASN A 464 11.75 -11.91 6.63
C ASN A 464 10.87 -12.94 7.33
N SER A 465 9.87 -13.41 6.61
CA SER A 465 8.86 -14.35 7.10
C SER A 465 9.41 -15.72 7.53
N ASP A 466 10.61 -16.10 7.09
CA ASP A 466 11.24 -17.37 7.50
C ASP A 466 11.86 -17.27 8.92
N GLU A 467 12.15 -16.06 9.38
CA GLU A 467 12.74 -15.78 10.69
C GLU A 467 11.69 -15.27 11.71
N MET A 468 10.49 -14.93 11.25
CA MET A 468 9.38 -14.45 12.09
C MET A 468 8.63 -15.61 12.77
N ILE A 469 8.18 -15.37 14.00
CA ILE A 469 7.27 -16.30 14.69
C ILE A 469 5.82 -15.92 14.35
N ASN A 470 5.19 -16.72 13.50
CA ASN A 470 3.77 -16.61 13.19
C ASN A 470 2.89 -16.80 14.46
N PRO A 471 1.76 -16.08 14.58
CA PRO A 471 0.83 -16.26 15.68
C PRO A 471 0.23 -17.68 15.72
N MET A 472 0.00 -18.17 16.93
CA MET A 472 -0.88 -19.32 17.16
C MET A 472 -2.31 -18.87 17.39
N ILE A 473 -3.26 -19.73 17.00
CA ILE A 473 -4.69 -19.44 17.15
C ILE A 473 -5.31 -20.52 18.03
N LEU A 474 -5.91 -20.13 19.14
CA LEU A 474 -6.71 -21.01 19.98
C LEU A 474 -8.18 -20.80 19.66
N TYR A 475 -8.87 -21.84 19.21
CA TYR A 475 -10.28 -21.77 18.85
C TYR A 475 -11.16 -22.33 19.98
N PHE A 476 -12.25 -21.61 20.26
CA PHE A 476 -13.25 -21.99 21.25
C PHE A 476 -14.66 -21.88 20.68
N ALA A 477 -15.56 -22.72 21.18
CA ALA A 477 -16.99 -22.61 20.99
C ALA A 477 -17.65 -22.04 22.26
N SER A 478 -18.73 -21.26 22.08
CA SER A 478 -19.55 -20.77 23.18
C SER A 478 -20.59 -21.78 23.64
#